data_AF-A0A662GKM4-F1
#
_entry.id   AF-A0A662GKM4-F1
#
_cell.length_a   1.000
_cell.length_b   1.000
_cell.length_c   1.000
_cell.angle_alpha   90.00
_cell.angle_beta   90.00
_cell.angle_gamma   90.00
#
_symmetry.space_group_name_H-M   'P 1'
#
loop_
_entity.id
_entity.type
_entity.pdbx_description
1 polymer ?
#
loop_
_entity_poly.entity_id
_entity_poly.type
_entity_poly.pdbx_seq_one_letter_code
_entity_poly.pdbx_strand_id
1 'polypeptide(L)' 'LASKELWETYGDRPYVIFGNGLTMKKDVLYWIGGVCDYAIGVYSVDFDKVMEKLKWIKG' A
#
# COMPACT_ATOMS: atom_id res chain seq x y z
N LEU A 1 -3.20 7.50 0.22
CA LEU A 1 -3.95 6.30 -0.19
C LEU A 1 -5.37 6.47 0.33
N ALA A 2 -6.38 6.33 -0.51
CA ALA A 2 -7.73 6.13 -0.02
C ALA A 2 -8.08 4.67 -0.27
N SER A 3 -8.58 3.98 0.74
CA SER A 3 -9.14 2.63 0.64
C SER A 3 -10.31 2.63 -0.34
N LYS A 4 -10.31 1.69 -1.29
CA LYS A 4 -11.32 1.63 -2.36
C LYS A 4 -12.07 0.31 -2.41
N GLU A 5 -11.41 -0.77 -2.04
CA GLU A 5 -11.96 -2.11 -2.18
C GLU A 5 -12.70 -2.55 -0.91
N LEU A 6 -13.51 -3.61 -1.01
CA LEU A 6 -14.28 -4.12 0.13
C LEU A 6 -13.39 -4.45 1.33
N TRP A 7 -12.26 -5.13 1.09
CA TRP A 7 -11.31 -5.49 2.14
C TRP A 7 -10.62 -4.27 2.77
N GLU A 8 -10.57 -3.14 2.08
CA GLU A 8 -9.99 -1.90 2.62
C GLU A 8 -11.03 -1.00 3.30
N THR A 9 -12.31 -1.31 3.16
CA THR A 9 -13.44 -0.51 3.68
C THR A 9 -14.29 -1.27 4.69
N TYR A 10 -13.98 -2.54 4.93
CA TYR A 10 -14.67 -3.42 5.86
C TYR A 10 -13.68 -4.26 6.67
N GLY A 11 -13.84 -4.27 7.99
CA GLY A 11 -12.99 -4.97 8.96
C GLY A 11 -13.17 -4.37 10.36
N ASP A 12 -12.30 -4.75 11.29
CA ASP A 12 -12.35 -4.29 12.69
C ASP A 12 -12.18 -2.77 12.80
N ARG A 13 -11.38 -2.19 11.90
CA ARG A 13 -11.21 -0.74 11.75
C ARG A 13 -11.29 -0.32 10.28
N PRO A 14 -12.50 -0.07 9.74
CA PRO A 14 -12.71 0.31 8.34
C PRO A 14 -11.83 1.47 7.86
N TYR A 15 -11.44 1.44 6.58
CA TYR A 15 -10.65 2.47 5.90
C TYR A 15 -9.17 2.59 6.36
N VAL A 16 -8.70 1.70 7.23
CA VAL A 16 -7.30 1.69 7.68
C VAL A 16 -6.41 0.94 6.71
N ILE A 17 -5.37 1.62 6.24
CA ILE A 17 -4.25 1.06 5.49
C ILE A 17 -2.97 1.49 6.20
N PHE A 18 -2.20 0.52 6.70
CA PHE A 18 -1.03 0.80 7.53
C PHE A 18 0.20 0.04 7.02
N GLY A 19 1.19 0.76 6.49
CA GLY A 19 2.38 0.14 5.90
C GLY A 19 3.40 -0.30 6.96
N ASN A 20 3.78 -1.57 6.93
CA ASN A 20 4.75 -2.15 7.86
C ASN A 20 6.06 -2.58 7.17
N GLY A 21 6.00 -2.87 5.87
CA GLY A 21 7.14 -3.32 5.10
C GLY A 21 7.05 -2.89 3.65
N LEU A 22 8.22 -2.64 3.07
CA LEU A 22 8.39 -2.35 1.66
C LEU A 22 9.64 -3.11 1.18
N THR A 23 9.48 -3.98 0.20
CA THR A 23 10.58 -4.77 -0.35
C THR A 23 10.53 -4.76 -1.87
N MET A 24 11.69 -4.89 -2.51
CA MET A 24 11.82 -4.86 -3.96
C MET A 24 12.44 -6.16 -4.45
N LYS A 25 11.88 -6.74 -5.50
CA LYS A 25 12.45 -7.92 -6.17
C LYS A 25 12.41 -7.69 -7.68
N LYS A 26 13.59 -7.64 -8.30
CA LYS A 26 13.75 -7.13 -9.67
C LYS A 26 13.15 -5.72 -9.74
N ASP A 27 12.29 -5.45 -10.72
CA ASP A 27 11.66 -4.14 -10.93
C ASP A 27 10.24 -4.06 -10.34
N VAL A 28 9.89 -4.96 -9.42
CA VAL A 28 8.59 -4.98 -8.75
C VAL A 28 8.74 -4.63 -7.28
N LEU A 29 8.00 -3.62 -6.85
CA LEU A 29 7.89 -3.17 -5.47
C LEU A 29 6.71 -3.87 -4.79
N TYR A 30 6.96 -4.49 -3.64
CA TYR A 30 5.96 -5.12 -2.80
C TYR A 30 5.75 -4.30 -1.52
N TRP A 31 4.52 -3.86 -1.30
CA TRP A 31 4.08 -3.25 -0.05
C TRP A 31 3.41 -4.31 0.81
N ILE A 32 3.76 -4.34 2.09
CA ILE A 32 3.23 -5.28 3.08
C ILE A 32 2.74 -4.48 4.28
N GLY A 33 1.50 -4.68 4.70
CA GLY A 33 0.95 -3.90 5.80
C GLY A 33 -0.45 -4.30 6.23
N GLY A 34 -0.89 -3.75 7.36
CA GLY A 34 -2.22 -3.96 7.90
C GLY A 34 -3.31 -3.36 7.02
N VAL A 35 -4.41 -4.10 6.88
CA VAL A 35 -5.65 -3.68 6.22
C VAL A 35 -6.80 -3.84 7.21
N CYS A 36 -7.53 -2.75 7.46
CA CYS A 36 -8.67 -2.63 8.37
C CYS A 36 -8.50 -3.28 9.76
N ASP A 37 -7.27 -3.35 10.28
CA ASP A 37 -6.89 -4.08 11.51
C ASP A 37 -7.36 -5.54 11.58
N TYR A 38 -7.70 -6.17 10.43
CA TYR A 38 -8.19 -7.56 10.38
C TYR A 38 -7.28 -8.50 9.59
N ALA A 39 -6.46 -7.96 8.67
CA ALA A 39 -5.60 -8.75 7.80
C ALA A 39 -4.28 -8.05 7.45
N ILE A 40 -3.36 -8.82 6.88
CA ILE A 40 -2.13 -8.32 6.26
C ILE A 40 -2.33 -8.36 4.75
N GLY A 41 -2.23 -7.20 4.11
CA GLY A 41 -2.24 -7.03 2.66
C GLY A 41 -0.83 -7.11 2.07
N VAL A 42 -0.72 -7.74 0.91
CA VAL A 42 0.49 -7.74 0.08
C VAL A 42 0.11 -7.22 -1.30
N TYR A 43 0.60 -6.03 -1.64
CA TYR A 43 0.34 -5.37 -2.91
C TYR A 43 1.63 -5.22 -3.71
N SER A 44 1.54 -5.30 -5.04
CA SER A 44 2.70 -5.17 -5.93
C SER A 44 2.49 -4.12 -7.01
N VAL A 45 3.55 -3.43 -7.39
CA VAL A 45 3.54 -2.45 -8.48
C VAL A 45 4.92 -2.36 -9.13
N ASP A 46 4.96 -2.12 -10.44
CA ASP A 46 6.22 -1.89 -11.15
C ASP A 46 6.88 -0.61 -10.62
N PHE A 47 8.20 -0.65 -10.39
CA PHE A 47 8.94 0.46 -9.80
C PHE A 47 8.82 1.75 -10.62
N ASP A 48 8.90 1.66 -11.94
CA ASP A 48 8.77 2.82 -12.84
C ASP A 48 7.43 3.55 -12.65
N LYS A 49 6.32 2.81 -12.50
CA LYS A 49 4.99 3.39 -12.23
C LYS A 49 4.92 4.13 -10.90
N VAL A 50 5.71 3.70 -9.91
CA VAL A 50 5.82 4.40 -8.62
C VAL A 50 6.57 5.70 -8.82
N MET A 51 7.72 5.65 -9.51
CA MET A 51 8.57 6.80 -9.77
C MET A 51 7.88 7.88 -10.60
N GLU A 52 7.03 7.50 -11.57
CA GLU A 52 6.17 8.43 -12.33
C GLU A 52 5.21 9.24 -11.45
N LYS A 53 4.74 8.66 -10.34
CA LYS A 53 3.75 9.26 -9.45
C LYS A 53 4.36 9.92 -8.22
N LEU A 54 5.62 9.62 -7.91
CA LEU A 54 6.34 10.23 -6.81
C LEU A 54 6.56 11.72 -7.09
N LYS A 55 6.06 12.55 -6.18
CA LYS A 55 6.24 14.00 -6.23
C LYS A 55 7.16 14.41 -5.10
N TRP A 56 8.15 15.23 -5.43
CA TRP A 56 8.90 15.96 -4.42
C TRP A 56 7.96 16.91 -3.71
N ILE A 57 7.72 16.63 -2.44
CA ILE A 57 7.04 17.56 -1.55
C ILE A 57 8.16 18.46 -1.04
N LYS A 58 8.33 19.66 -1.61
CA LYS A 58 9.32 20.63 -1.12
C LYS A 58 9.05 20.87 0.37
N GLY A 59 10.12 20.90 1.17
CA GLY A 59 10.11 21.41 2.54
C GLY A 59 9.97 22.92 2.58
#